data_AF-A0A915UYQ3-F1
#
_entry.id   AF-A0A915UYQ3-F1
#
_cell.length_a   1.000
_cell.length_b   1.000
_cell.length_c   1.000
_cell.angle_alpha   90.00
_cell.angle_beta   90.00
_cell.angle_gamma   90.00
#
_symmetry.space_group_name_H-M   'P 1'
#
loop_
_entity.id
_entity.type
_entity.pdbx_description
1 polymer ?
#
loop_
_entity_poly.entity_id
_entity_poly.type
_entity_poly.pdbx_seq_one_letter_code
_entity_poly.pdbx_strand_id
1 'polypeptide(L)'
;MAIYPVGQALQPPVDRFNGMNALYNIVSMHELSIAASLVESAEQAARRAGAQRVTQVFLRLGALSGVAKDALLFSYDVAAAGTLLAGSRLVIEDVPVVVHCEHCRRDVTLPGIQDFRCPICGQPCAQIIAGRALEIAGIEIEVEDQAALQPAT
;
A
#
# COMPACT_ATOMS: atom_id res chain seq x y z
N MET A 1 44.24 -1.56 34.66
CA MET A 1 42.88 -1.44 35.21
C MET A 1 42.46 0.01 35.02
N ALA A 2 41.68 0.31 33.97
CA ALA A 2 41.29 1.68 33.63
C ALA A 2 39.77 1.74 33.48
N ILE A 3 39.20 2.70 34.20
CA ILE A 3 37.78 2.98 34.39
C ILE A 3 37.27 3.77 33.17
N TYR A 4 36.15 3.37 32.58
CA TYR A 4 35.46 4.12 31.51
C TYR A 4 34.38 5.04 32.10
N PRO A 5 34.30 6.33 31.73
CA PRO A 5 33.12 7.14 32.02
C PRO A 5 31.98 6.84 31.03
N VAL A 6 30.77 6.82 31.57
CA VAL A 6 29.50 6.69 30.87
C VAL A 6 29.09 8.05 30.31
N GLY A 7 28.68 8.07 29.03
CA GLY A 7 27.80 9.09 28.49
C GLY A 7 28.50 10.25 27.78
N GLN A 8 28.64 10.13 26.45
CA GLN A 8 28.32 11.22 25.54
C GLN A 8 28.07 10.64 24.14
N ALA A 9 26.94 11.07 23.56
CA ALA A 9 26.45 10.62 22.27
C ALA A 9 27.48 10.93 21.16
N LEU A 10 27.94 9.88 20.48
CA LEU A 10 28.62 10.01 19.20
C LEU A 10 27.57 10.32 18.14
N GLN A 11 27.32 11.60 17.86
CA GLN A 11 26.86 11.99 16.52
C GLN A 11 28.10 12.06 15.62
N PRO A 12 28.25 11.17 14.62
CA PRO A 12 29.30 11.34 13.62
C PRO A 12 28.95 12.49 12.64
N PRO A 13 29.97 13.08 12.01
CA PRO A 13 29.88 14.37 11.33
C PRO A 13 29.11 14.27 10.01
N VAL A 14 28.27 15.26 9.74
CA VAL A 14 27.62 15.46 8.44
C VAL A 14 28.62 16.09 7.46
N ASP A 15 29.53 15.29 6.93
CA ASP A 15 30.39 15.71 5.82
C ASP A 15 30.23 14.83 4.58
N ARG A 16 29.93 15.55 3.50
CA ARG A 16 29.94 15.20 2.07
C ARG A 16 30.85 14.02 1.72
N PHE A 17 30.31 12.95 1.14
CA PHE A 17 30.83 12.15 -0.01
C PHE A 17 30.13 10.76 -0.11
N ASN A 18 29.77 10.37 -1.35
CA ASN A 18 29.59 9.00 -1.86
C ASN A 18 28.34 8.14 -1.51
N GLY A 19 27.25 8.33 -2.25
CA GLY A 19 26.67 7.32 -3.17
C GLY A 19 26.14 5.95 -2.70
N MET A 20 26.19 5.57 -1.42
CA MET A 20 25.74 4.22 -0.97
C MET A 20 24.81 4.23 0.27
N ASN A 21 24.27 5.40 0.66
CA ASN A 21 23.35 5.55 1.80
C ASN A 21 21.91 5.91 1.41
N ALA A 22 21.57 5.96 0.11
CA ALA A 22 20.24 6.33 -0.35
C ALA A 22 19.20 5.20 -0.21
N LEU A 23 19.61 3.93 -0.06
CA LEU A 23 18.67 2.81 0.01
C LEU A 23 18.13 2.54 1.43
N TYR A 24 18.86 2.93 2.47
CA TYR A 24 18.50 2.61 3.86
C TYR A 24 17.46 3.57 4.48
N ASN A 25 17.02 4.59 3.74
CA ASN A 25 16.12 5.63 4.25
C ASN A 25 14.87 5.87 3.36
N ILE A 26 14.62 5.02 2.35
CA ILE A 26 13.53 5.20 1.37
C ILE A 26 12.30 4.34 1.68
N VAL A 27 12.44 3.30 2.49
CA VAL A 27 11.29 2.61 3.06
C VAL A 27 10.90 3.36 4.32
N SER A 28 10.08 4.39 4.17
CA SER A 28 9.43 4.99 5.33
C SER A 28 8.74 3.89 6.13
N MET A 29 9.00 3.85 7.45
CA MET A 29 8.34 2.90 8.35
C MET A 29 6.81 2.92 8.23
N HIS A 30 6.25 4.06 7.78
CA HIS A 30 4.83 4.23 7.47
C HIS A 30 4.33 3.21 6.43
N GLU A 31 4.91 3.19 5.24
CA GLU A 31 4.53 2.28 4.15
C GLU A 31 4.80 0.82 4.50
N LEU A 32 5.87 0.52 5.25
CA LEU A 32 6.13 -0.83 5.73
C LEU A 32 5.04 -1.31 6.71
N SER A 33 4.60 -0.45 7.63
CA SER A 33 3.51 -0.81 8.56
C SER A 33 2.18 -1.04 7.84
N ILE A 34 1.91 -0.24 6.79
CA ILE A 34 0.73 -0.40 5.94
C ILE A 34 0.81 -1.71 5.16
N ALA A 35 1.94 -1.97 4.52
CA ALA A 35 2.18 -3.20 3.76
C ALA A 35 2.04 -4.44 4.64
N ALA A 36 2.61 -4.43 5.85
CA ALA A 36 2.47 -5.53 6.80
C ALA A 36 1.01 -5.79 7.18
N SER A 37 0.24 -4.74 7.46
CA SER A 37 -1.19 -4.86 7.79
C SER A 37 -2.01 -5.40 6.61
N LEU A 38 -1.65 -4.99 5.38
CA LEU A 38 -2.26 -5.47 4.15
C LEU A 38 -1.97 -6.94 3.91
N VAL A 39 -0.71 -7.36 4.05
CA VAL A 39 -0.28 -8.75 3.91
C VAL A 39 -0.99 -9.63 4.93
N GLU A 40 -1.03 -9.21 6.19
CA GLU A 40 -1.72 -9.94 7.26
C GLU A 40 -3.21 -10.11 6.94
N SER A 41 -3.90 -9.04 6.53
CA SER A 41 -5.32 -9.07 6.19
C SER A 41 -5.63 -9.99 5.01
N ALA A 42 -4.81 -9.93 3.96
CA ALA A 42 -4.93 -10.78 2.79
C ALA A 42 -4.62 -12.25 3.12
N GLU A 43 -3.61 -12.51 3.95
CA GLU A 43 -3.26 -13.86 4.39
C GLU A 43 -4.39 -14.50 5.22
N GLN A 44 -4.98 -13.74 6.14
CA GLN A 44 -6.14 -14.19 6.92
C GLN A 44 -7.34 -14.52 6.01
N ALA A 45 -7.60 -13.71 4.98
CA ALA A 45 -8.63 -14.00 3.99
C ALA A 45 -8.32 -15.28 3.18
N ALA A 46 -7.07 -15.42 2.71
CA ALA A 46 -6.62 -16.58 1.94
C ALA A 46 -6.71 -17.89 2.74
N ARG A 47 -6.28 -17.88 4.00
CA ARG A 47 -6.37 -19.04 4.90
C ARG A 47 -7.81 -19.49 5.12
N ARG A 48 -8.74 -18.54 5.29
CA ARG A 48 -10.18 -18.85 5.42
C ARG A 48 -10.76 -19.48 4.14
N ALA A 49 -10.20 -19.15 2.99
CA ALA A 49 -10.57 -19.71 1.70
C ALA A 49 -9.87 -21.04 1.38
N GLY A 50 -9.02 -21.56 2.27
CA GLY A 50 -8.27 -22.80 2.01
C GLY A 50 -7.17 -22.65 0.94
N ALA A 51 -6.67 -21.44 0.74
CA ALA A 51 -5.62 -21.17 -0.23
C ALA A 51 -4.31 -21.87 0.15
N GLN A 52 -3.66 -22.49 -0.83
CA GLN A 52 -2.26 -22.91 -0.73
C GLN A 52 -1.30 -21.75 -0.93
N ARG A 53 -1.70 -20.78 -1.78
CA ARG A 53 -0.89 -19.62 -2.14
C ARG A 53 -1.79 -18.48 -2.60
N VAL A 54 -1.35 -17.25 -2.37
CA VAL A 54 -1.92 -16.05 -2.99
C VAL A 54 -1.07 -15.68 -4.20
N THR A 55 -1.68 -15.44 -5.36
CA THR A 55 -0.97 -15.04 -6.58
C THR A 55 -1.04 -13.54 -6.80
N GLN A 56 -2.17 -12.90 -6.48
CA GLN A 56 -2.38 -11.46 -6.62
C GLN A 56 -3.20 -10.89 -5.46
N VAL A 57 -2.87 -9.65 -5.08
CA VAL A 57 -3.70 -8.82 -4.19
C VAL A 57 -4.11 -7.56 -4.93
N PHE A 58 -5.40 -7.30 -5.01
CA PHE A 58 -5.95 -6.11 -5.65
C PHE A 58 -6.22 -5.05 -4.60
N LEU A 59 -5.56 -3.89 -4.73
CA LEU A 59 -5.65 -2.77 -3.79
C LEU A 59 -6.20 -1.54 -4.50
N ARG A 60 -7.21 -0.91 -3.90
CA ARG A 60 -7.67 0.41 -4.28
C ARG A 60 -6.91 1.46 -3.50
N LEU A 61 -6.14 2.29 -4.21
CA LEU A 61 -5.31 3.33 -3.63
C LEU A 61 -5.80 4.70 -4.05
N GLY A 62 -6.37 5.43 -3.10
CA GLY A 62 -6.90 6.77 -3.31
C GLY A 62 -5.80 7.82 -3.44
N ALA A 63 -6.01 8.79 -4.33
CA ALA A 63 -5.11 9.93 -4.50
C ALA A 63 -4.92 10.79 -3.22
N LEU A 64 -5.85 10.71 -2.26
CA LEU A 64 -5.81 11.36 -0.94
C LEU A 64 -5.46 10.40 0.20
N SER A 65 -5.04 9.16 -0.09
CA SER A 65 -4.62 8.20 0.94
C SER A 65 -3.38 8.65 1.71
N GLY A 66 -2.55 9.51 1.10
CA GLY A 66 -1.27 9.95 1.66
C GLY A 66 -0.16 8.90 1.55
N VAL A 67 -0.42 7.79 0.85
CA VAL A 67 0.52 6.67 0.73
C VAL A 67 1.34 6.79 -0.55
N ALA A 68 2.66 6.67 -0.43
CA ALA A 68 3.55 6.66 -1.58
C ALA A 68 3.50 5.29 -2.28
N LYS A 69 2.90 5.24 -3.46
CA LYS A 69 2.67 4.00 -4.25
C LYS A 69 3.94 3.16 -4.45
N ASP A 70 5.03 3.78 -4.88
CA ASP A 70 6.28 3.06 -5.14
C ASP A 70 6.92 2.50 -3.86
N ALA A 71 6.84 3.26 -2.77
CA ALA A 71 7.32 2.80 -1.47
C ALA A 71 6.43 1.69 -0.90
N LEU A 72 5.12 1.73 -1.14
CA LEU A 72 4.19 0.66 -0.77
C LEU A 72 4.48 -0.62 -1.54
N LEU A 73 4.73 -0.54 -2.85
CA LEU A 73 5.08 -1.71 -3.67
C LEU A 73 6.36 -2.38 -3.16
N PHE A 74 7.40 -1.60 -2.89
CA PHE A 74 8.63 -2.13 -2.30
C PHE A 74 8.37 -2.75 -0.92
N SER A 75 7.64 -2.03 -0.06
CA SER A 75 7.33 -2.47 1.30
C SER A 75 6.50 -3.75 1.32
N TYR A 76 5.62 -3.93 0.33
CA TYR A 76 4.83 -5.13 0.13
C TYR A 76 5.70 -6.35 -0.11
N ASP A 77 6.68 -6.26 -1.00
CA ASP A 77 7.58 -7.38 -1.29
C ASP A 77 8.36 -7.82 -0.05
N VAL A 78 8.80 -6.84 0.77
CA VAL A 78 9.48 -7.10 2.04
C VAL A 78 8.53 -7.75 3.05
N ALA A 79 7.32 -7.21 3.20
CA ALA A 79 6.33 -7.71 4.17
C ALA A 79 5.76 -9.08 3.79
N ALA A 80 5.64 -9.38 2.50
CA ALA A 80 5.12 -10.65 1.99
C ALA A 80 6.11 -11.82 2.14
N ALA A 81 7.40 -11.54 2.31
CA ALA A 81 8.43 -12.55 2.47
C ALA A 81 8.14 -13.49 3.65
N GLY A 82 8.14 -14.80 3.40
CA GLY A 82 7.86 -15.82 4.42
C GLY A 82 6.38 -16.03 4.76
N THR A 83 5.45 -15.42 4.00
CA THR A 83 3.99 -15.60 4.16
C THR A 83 3.39 -16.39 2.98
N LEU A 84 2.08 -16.68 3.01
CA LEU A 84 1.34 -17.22 1.85
C LEU A 84 1.34 -16.32 0.62
N LEU A 85 1.74 -15.06 0.77
CA LEU A 85 1.80 -14.04 -0.27
C LEU A 85 3.21 -13.91 -0.86
N ALA A 86 4.19 -14.69 -0.42
CA ALA A 86 5.54 -14.63 -0.96
C ALA A 86 5.53 -14.83 -2.49
N GLY A 87 6.06 -13.85 -3.23
CA GLY A 87 6.09 -13.85 -4.69
C GLY A 87 4.76 -13.50 -5.38
N SER A 88 3.74 -13.10 -4.63
CA SER A 88 2.49 -12.57 -5.17
C SER A 88 2.67 -11.14 -5.70
N ARG A 89 1.77 -10.70 -6.59
CA ARG A 89 1.78 -9.33 -7.12
C ARG A 89 0.76 -8.46 -6.40
N LEU A 90 1.19 -7.28 -5.94
CA LEU A 90 0.28 -6.20 -5.54
C LEU A 90 -0.16 -5.42 -6.79
N VAL A 91 -1.45 -5.52 -7.12
CA VAL A 91 -2.07 -4.80 -8.25
C VAL A 91 -2.84 -3.61 -7.70
N ILE A 92 -2.42 -2.40 -8.06
CA ILE A 92 -2.97 -1.16 -7.52
C ILE A 92 -3.88 -0.48 -8.56
N GLU A 93 -5.16 -0.33 -8.20
CA GLU A 93 -6.13 0.53 -8.88
C GLU A 93 -6.08 1.93 -8.25
N ASP A 94 -5.64 2.93 -9.01
CA ASP A 94 -5.62 4.31 -8.55
C ASP A 94 -7.04 4.89 -8.54
N VAL A 95 -7.51 5.32 -7.36
CA VAL A 95 -8.84 5.92 -7.20
C VAL A 95 -8.69 7.45 -7.21
N PRO A 96 -9.21 8.13 -8.25
CA PRO A 96 -9.09 9.58 -8.34
C PRO A 96 -9.96 10.27 -7.29
N VAL A 97 -9.71 11.57 -7.09
CA VAL A 97 -10.57 12.38 -6.23
C VAL A 97 -11.85 12.70 -6.95
N VAL A 98 -12.98 12.31 -6.36
CA VAL A 98 -14.31 12.70 -6.82
C VAL A 98 -14.93 13.56 -5.73
N VAL A 99 -15.49 14.70 -6.13
CA VAL A 99 -16.20 15.62 -5.23
C VAL A 99 -17.63 15.83 -5.72
N HIS A 100 -18.54 16.11 -4.80
CA HIS A 100 -19.88 16.55 -5.14
C HIS A 100 -19.90 18.08 -5.24
N CYS A 101 -20.39 18.59 -6.37
CA CYS A 101 -20.59 20.02 -6.57
C CYS A 101 -22.06 20.39 -6.35
N GLU A 102 -22.37 21.07 -5.25
CA GLU A 102 -23.72 21.56 -4.92
C GLU A 102 -24.33 22.45 -6.01
N HIS A 103 -23.49 23.25 -6.69
CA HIS A 103 -23.94 24.17 -7.74
C HIS A 103 -24.28 23.43 -9.05
N CYS A 104 -23.48 22.43 -9.42
CA CYS A 104 -23.72 21.62 -10.61
C CYS A 104 -24.64 20.42 -10.35
N ARG A 105 -24.93 20.14 -9.07
CA ARG A 105 -25.69 18.99 -8.54
C ARG A 105 -25.25 17.66 -9.12
N ARG A 106 -23.93 17.46 -9.18
CA ARG A 106 -23.33 16.26 -9.75
C ARG A 106 -21.96 15.98 -9.14
N ASP A 107 -21.55 14.73 -9.26
CA ASP A 107 -20.21 14.30 -8.91
C ASP A 107 -19.25 14.62 -10.06
N VAL A 108 -18.08 15.14 -9.71
CA VAL A 108 -17.04 15.53 -10.66
C VAL A 108 -15.69 15.00 -10.19
N THR A 109 -14.93 14.43 -11.12
CA THR A 109 -13.54 14.03 -10.86
C THR A 109 -12.64 15.25 -10.94
N LEU A 110 -11.79 15.44 -9.94
CA LEU A 110 -10.78 16.50 -9.94
C LEU A 110 -9.56 16.09 -10.76
N PRO A 111 -8.92 17.03 -11.48
CA PRO A 111 -7.71 16.75 -12.25
C PRO A 111 -6.48 16.47 -11.36
N GLY A 112 -6.56 16.80 -10.06
CA GLY A 112 -5.50 16.56 -9.08
C GLY A 112 -5.95 16.96 -7.68
N ILE A 113 -5.03 16.89 -6.73
CA ILE A 113 -5.28 17.10 -5.29
C ILE A 113 -4.94 18.53 -4.82
N GLN A 114 -4.43 19.37 -5.71
CA GLN A 114 -3.98 20.73 -5.42
C GLN A 114 -5.09 21.76 -5.32
N ASP A 115 -6.25 21.51 -5.93
CA ASP A 115 -7.39 22.44 -5.95
C ASP A 115 -8.72 21.69 -5.87
N PHE A 116 -9.52 22.01 -4.85
CA PHE A 116 -10.82 21.39 -4.57
C PHE A 116 -11.95 22.27 -5.10
N ARG A 117 -11.88 22.61 -6.38
CA ARG A 117 -12.90 23.36 -7.10
C ARG A 117 -13.51 22.52 -8.20
N CYS A 118 -14.80 22.71 -8.42
CA CYS A 118 -15.50 22.06 -9.53
C CYS A 118 -14.86 22.50 -10.85
N PRO A 119 -14.38 21.59 -11.70
CA PRO A 119 -13.76 21.94 -12.98
C PRO A 119 -14.77 22.51 -13.99
N ILE A 120 -16.07 22.40 -13.71
CA ILE A 120 -17.16 22.87 -14.58
C ILE A 120 -17.54 24.32 -14.25
N CYS A 121 -17.76 24.65 -12.97
CA CYS A 121 -18.27 25.96 -12.55
C CYS A 121 -17.29 26.79 -11.71
N GLY A 122 -16.13 26.25 -11.33
CA GLY A 122 -15.09 26.93 -10.54
C GLY A 122 -15.41 27.10 -9.05
N GLN A 123 -16.59 26.67 -8.60
CA GLN A 123 -17.00 26.79 -7.20
C GLN A 123 -16.23 25.80 -6.31
N PRO A 124 -15.82 26.22 -5.10
CA PRO A 124 -15.24 25.31 -4.11
C PRO A 124 -16.19 24.15 -3.80
N CYS A 125 -15.64 22.94 -3.68
CA CYS A 125 -16.38 21.74 -3.32
C CYS A 125 -15.77 21.15 -2.04
N ALA A 126 -16.55 21.10 -0.97
CA ALA A 126 -16.10 20.55 0.31
C ALA A 126 -16.40 19.05 0.48
N GLN A 127 -17.39 18.54 -0.25
CA GLN A 127 -17.81 17.15 -0.14
C GLN A 127 -16.97 16.25 -1.04
N ILE A 128 -16.15 15.41 -0.43
CA ILE A 128 -15.35 14.38 -1.10
C ILE A 128 -16.14 13.08 -1.11
N ILE A 129 -16.36 12.53 -2.31
CA ILE A 129 -17.09 11.27 -2.55
C ILE A 129 -16.12 10.10 -2.71
N ALA A 130 -14.98 10.31 -3.37
CA ALA A 130 -13.95 9.28 -3.56
C ALA A 130 -12.54 9.85 -3.51
N GLY A 131 -11.55 8.96 -3.45
CA GLY A 131 -10.12 9.30 -3.46
C GLY A 131 -9.40 9.08 -2.14
N ARG A 132 -10.08 8.60 -1.08
CA ARG A 132 -9.46 8.28 0.22
C ARG A 132 -9.20 6.77 0.43
N ALA A 133 -9.38 5.97 -0.61
CA ALA A 133 -9.31 4.51 -0.52
C ALA A 133 -7.91 4.02 -0.08
N LEU A 134 -7.90 3.01 0.78
CA LEU A 134 -6.76 2.13 1.05
C LEU A 134 -7.39 0.78 1.43
N GLU A 135 -7.84 0.05 0.41
CA GLU A 135 -8.77 -1.07 0.58
C GLU A 135 -8.40 -2.25 -0.32
N ILE A 136 -8.35 -3.45 0.26
CA ILE A 136 -8.21 -4.69 -0.52
C ILE A 136 -9.52 -4.96 -1.25
N ALA A 137 -9.52 -4.81 -2.56
CA ALA A 137 -10.66 -5.09 -3.43
C ALA A 137 -10.85 -6.60 -3.69
N GLY A 138 -9.77 -7.38 -3.56
CA GLY A 138 -9.82 -8.82 -3.73
C GLY A 138 -8.45 -9.48 -3.65
N ILE A 139 -8.45 -10.81 -3.62
CA ILE A 139 -7.26 -11.64 -3.69
C ILE A 139 -7.48 -12.75 -4.72
N GLU A 140 -6.44 -13.09 -5.46
CA GLU A 140 -6.40 -14.27 -6.31
C GLU A 140 -5.58 -15.35 -5.61
N ILE A 141 -6.13 -16.56 -5.57
CA ILE A 141 -5.58 -17.67 -4.77
C ILE A 141 -5.51 -18.95 -5.59
N GLU A 142 -4.54 -19.78 -5.24
CA GLU A 142 -4.48 -21.17 -5.67
C GLU A 142 -5.02 -22.05 -4.55
N VAL A 143 -5.93 -22.95 -4.90
CA VAL A 143 -6.48 -23.97 -4.01
C VAL A 143 -6.03 -25.34 -4.49
N GLU A 144 -5.89 -26.29 -3.56
CA GLU A 144 -5.57 -27.67 -3.93
C GLU A 144 -6.76 -28.28 -4.69
N ASP A 145 -6.54 -28.68 -5.93
CA ASP A 145 -7.59 -29.32 -6.73
C ASP A 145 -7.82 -30.76 -6.26
N GLN A 146 -8.92 -30.99 -5.54
CA GLN A 146 -9.32 -32.33 -5.14
C GLN A 146 -9.97 -33.14 -6.28
N ALA A 147 -10.05 -32.63 -7.51
CA ALA A 147 -10.71 -33.32 -8.63
C ALA A 147 -9.87 -34.41 -9.33
N ALA A 148 -8.56 -34.53 -9.05
CA ALA A 148 -7.69 -35.49 -9.75
C ALA A 148 -7.59 -36.89 -9.09
N LEU A 149 -8.30 -37.15 -7.98
CA LEU A 149 -8.28 -38.44 -7.28
C LEU A 149 -9.63 -39.18 -7.36
N GLN A 150 -10.20 -39.32 -8.55
CA GLN A 150 -11.18 -40.37 -8.79
C GLN A 150 -10.46 -41.59 -9.38
N PRO A 151 -10.35 -42.73 -8.67
CA PRO A 151 -9.88 -43.95 -9.28
C PRO A 151 -10.88 -44.37 -10.36
N ALA A 152 -10.40 -44.48 -11.60
CA ALA A 152 -11.13 -45.13 -12.67
C ALA A 152 -11.52 -46.53 -12.19
N THR A 153 -12.83 -46.77 -12.07
CA THR A 153 -13.43 -48.08 -11.78
C THR A 153 -13.48 -48.91 -13.06
#